data_AF-A0A382QCJ6-F1
#
_entry.id   AF-A0A382QCJ6-F1
#
_cell.length_a   1.000
_cell.length_b   1.000
_cell.length_c   1.000
_cell.angle_alpha   90.00
_cell.angle_beta   90.00
_cell.angle_gamma   90.00
#
_symmetry.space_group_name_H-M   'P 1'
#
loop_
_entity.id
_entity.type
_entity.pdbx_description
1 polymer ?
#
loop_
_entity_poly.entity_id
_entity_poly.type
_entity_poly.pdbx_seq_one_letter_code
_entity_poly.pdbx_strand_id
1 'polypeptide(L)' 'MRASLVVEQAMFFAGNPINRSSNERRDPEWVQKALEAEDSCFLPVCNFEFPATDGAQS' A
#
# COMPACT_ATOMS: atom_id res chain seq x y z
N MET A 1 -21.42 -15.93 -26.31
CA MET A 1 -20.19 -16.02 -25.49
C MET A 1 -20.50 -15.36 -24.15
N ARG A 2 -20.41 -16.09 -23.02
CA ARG A 2 -20.70 -15.55 -21.68
C ARG A 2 -19.41 -14.97 -21.11
N ALA A 3 -19.44 -13.69 -20.69
CA ALA A 3 -18.35 -13.10 -19.92
C ALA A 3 -18.36 -13.72 -18.52
N SER A 4 -17.29 -14.42 -18.15
CA SER A 4 -17.05 -14.83 -16.77
C SER A 4 -16.64 -13.59 -15.98
N LEU A 5 -17.52 -13.11 -15.11
CA LEU A 5 -17.17 -12.16 -14.06
C LEU A 5 -16.25 -12.89 -13.07
N VAL A 6 -14.95 -12.66 -13.20
CA VAL A 6 -13.97 -13.06 -12.18
C VAL A 6 -14.21 -12.11 -11.01
N VAL A 7 -14.94 -12.59 -10.01
CA VAL A 7 -15.06 -11.90 -8.72
C VAL A 7 -13.69 -11.99 -8.06
N GLU A 8 -12.96 -10.88 -8.08
CA GLU A 8 -11.70 -10.72 -7.38
C GLU A 8 -11.99 -10.93 -5.88
N GLN A 9 -11.55 -12.07 -5.33
CA GLN A 9 -11.72 -12.36 -3.91
C GLN A 9 -10.92 -11.31 -3.13
N ALA A 10 -11.63 -10.47 -2.37
CA ALA A 10 -11.03 -9.60 -1.37
C ALA A 10 -10.14 -10.46 -0.45
N MET A 11 -8.82 -10.28 -0.56
CA MET A 11 -7.86 -10.95 0.31
C MET A 11 -8.00 -10.35 1.72
N PHE A 12 -8.64 -11.10 2.61
CA PHE A 12 -8.68 -10.74 4.03
C PHE A 12 -7.31 -11.02 4.65
N PHE A 13 -6.52 -9.96 4.84
CA PHE A 13 -5.24 -10.05 5.54
C PHE A 13 -5.45 -10.07 7.05
N ALA A 14 -5.06 -11.16 7.72
CA ALA A 14 -4.91 -11.18 9.17
C ALA A 14 -3.56 -10.54 9.55
N GLY A 15 -3.51 -9.22 9.64
CA GLY A 15 -2.30 -8.48 10.04
C GLY A 15 -2.06 -7.20 9.23
N ASN A 16 -0.85 -6.67 9.34
CA ASN A 16 -0.43 -5.55 8.50
C ASN A 16 -0.20 -6.07 7.07
N PRO A 17 -0.87 -5.51 6.04
CA PRO A 17 -0.74 -5.99 4.66
C PRO A 17 0.65 -5.75 4.05
N ILE A 18 1.50 -4.96 4.71
CA ILE A 18 2.86 -4.64 4.25
C ILE A 18 3.94 -5.24 5.17
N ASN A 19 5.04 -5.69 4.56
CA ASN A 19 6.28 -5.96 5.28
C ASN A 19 6.87 -4.63 5.77
N ARG A 20 7.29 -4.59 7.04
CA ARG A 20 7.82 -3.37 7.67
C ARG A 20 9.28 -3.06 7.30
N SER A 21 10.01 -4.00 6.70
CA SER A 21 11.39 -3.82 6.21
C SER A 21 12.31 -3.12 7.23
N SER A 22 12.28 -3.64 8.48
CA SER A 22 12.92 -3.01 9.64
C SER A 22 14.43 -2.88 9.53
N ASN A 23 15.09 -3.71 8.71
CA ASN A 23 16.55 -3.71 8.55
C ASN A 23 16.97 -2.78 7.42
N GLU A 24 16.25 -2.84 6.31
CA GLU A 24 16.48 -2.11 5.07
C GLU A 24 16.28 -0.61 5.25
N ARG A 25 15.34 -0.19 6.12
CA ARG A 25 15.15 1.23 6.45
C ARG A 25 16.36 1.91 7.11
N ARG A 26 17.38 1.14 7.53
CA ARG A 26 18.64 1.66 8.08
C ARG A 26 19.70 1.88 6.99
N ASP A 27 19.48 1.36 5.78
CA ASP A 27 20.35 1.55 4.63
C ASP A 27 19.93 2.81 3.87
N PRO A 28 20.76 3.88 3.86
CA PRO A 28 20.42 5.13 3.18
C PRO A 28 20.23 4.96 1.67
N GLU A 29 20.99 4.06 1.02
CA GLU A 29 20.86 3.84 -0.43
C GLU A 29 19.54 3.15 -0.76
N TRP A 30 19.14 2.19 0.07
CA TRP A 30 17.85 1.52 -0.08
C TRP A 30 16.69 2.51 0.08
N VAL A 31 16.77 3.39 1.08
CA VAL A 31 15.76 4.44 1.30
C VAL A 31 15.67 5.39 0.10
N GLN A 32 16.81 5.86 -0.42
CA GLN A 32 16.81 6.77 -1.57
C GLN A 32 16.17 6.13 -2.80
N LYS A 33 16.52 4.87 -3.09
CA LYS A 33 15.91 4.11 -4.21
C LYS A 33 14.40 3.97 -4.03
N ALA A 34 13.93 3.71 -2.82
CA ALA A 34 12.49 3.63 -2.54
C ALA A 34 11.79 4.98 -2.74
N LEU A 35 12.44 6.10 -2.40
CA LEU A 35 11.86 7.44 -2.61
C LEU A 35 11.72 7.82 -4.09
N GLU A 36 12.62 7.32 -4.94
CA GLU A 36 12.67 7.63 -6.37
C GLU A 36 11.92 6.61 -7.24
N ALA A 37 11.53 5.46 -6.69
CA ALA A 37 10.86 4.41 -7.42
C ALA A 37 9.44 4.83 -7.85
N GLU A 38 9.11 4.58 -9.12
CA GLU A 38 7.81 4.94 -9.70
C GLU A 38 6.63 4.18 -9.07
N ASP A 39 6.88 3.00 -8.50
CA ASP A 39 5.89 2.13 -7.87
C ASP A 39 5.76 2.36 -6.35
N SER A 40 6.49 3.34 -5.80
CA SER A 40 6.35 3.71 -4.40
C SER A 40 5.06 4.48 -4.14
N CYS A 41 4.31 4.03 -3.12
CA CYS A 41 3.08 4.68 -2.68
C CYS A 41 3.32 5.53 -1.43
N PHE A 42 2.88 6.79 -1.46
CA PHE A 42 2.99 7.72 -0.34
C PHE A 42 1.62 8.02 0.27
N LEU A 43 1.52 7.93 1.59
CA LEU A 43 0.34 8.35 2.33
C LEU A 43 0.44 9.86 2.59
N PRO A 44 -0.42 10.70 1.99
CA PRO A 44 -0.50 12.11 2.38
C PRO A 44 -0.99 12.21 3.83
N VAL A 45 -0.27 12.96 4.66
CA VAL A 45 -0.63 13.20 6.07
C VAL A 45 -0.57 14.70 6.34
N CYS A 46 -1.63 15.25 6.94
CA CYS A 46 -1.69 16.65 7.36
C CYS A 46 -2.30 16.72 8.77
N ASN A 47 -1.74 17.53 9.68
CA ASN A 47 -2.22 17.64 11.07
C ASN A 47 -2.36 16.30 11.82
N PHE A 48 -1.51 15.31 11.52
CA PHE A 48 -1.63 13.92 12.01
C PHE A 48 -2.92 13.19 11.60
N GLU A 49 -3.65 13.73 10.63
CA GLU A 49 -4.82 13.12 10.03
C GLU A 49 -4.46 12.54 8.66
N PHE A 50 -4.99 11.35 8.40
CA PHE A 50 -4.97 10.75 7.06
C PHE A 50 -6.23 11.22 6.34
N PRO A 51 -6.17 11.55 5.05
CA PRO A 51 -7.39 11.80 4.30
C PRO A 51 -8.29 10.59 4.43
N ALA A 52 -9.54 10.83 4.82
CA ALA A 52 -10.54 9.79 4.88
C ALA A 52 -10.64 9.19 3.46
N THR A 53 -10.22 7.95 3.29
CA THR A 53 -10.60 7.18 2.12
C THR A 53 -12.07 6.87 2.28
N ASP A 54 -12.91 7.42 1.41
CA ASP A 54 -14.30 7.04 1.28
C ASP A 54 -14.31 5.52 1.10
N GLY A 55 -14.64 4.80 2.17
CA GLY A 55 -14.60 3.36 2.23
C GLY A 55 -15.67 2.73 1.36
N ALA A 56 -15.61 2.96 0.05
CA ALA A 56 -16.36 2.21 -0.95
C ALA A 56 -15.81 0.79 -0.94
N GLN A 57 -16.27 0.04 0.05
CA GLN A 57 -16.24 -1.41 0.09
C GLN A 57 -16.97 -1.90 -1.16
N SER A 58 -16.23 -2.55 -2.07
CA SER A 58 -16.80 -3.41 -3.12
C SER A 58 -16.92 -4.84 -2.59
#